data_AF-A0A0F9L0P2-F1
#
_entry.id   AF-A0A0F9L0P2-F1
#
_cell.length_a   1.000
_cell.length_b   1.000
_cell.length_c   1.000
_cell.angle_alpha   90.00
_cell.angle_beta   90.00
_cell.angle_gamma   90.00
#
_symmetry.space_group_name_H-M   'P 1'
#
loop_
_entity.id
_entity.type
_entity.pdbx_description
1 polymer ?
#
loop_
_entity_poly.entity_id
_entity_poly.type
_entity_poly.pdbx_seq_one_letter_code
_entity_poly.pdbx_strand_id
1 'polypeptide(L)'
;MGTPTKTVAAVDEWANVAQNAVREGAVVDVSGLDGAILHIDIALVAAVAHTGTAIIVQMSSNTSGDEDWTELTRFIGPTGTPNTENITNNPLTATSTTATVANTTGYVADETRFIYIKDGTIANSELVFLISAVTDTSVTWMDGTTNEHAQTTPFWNIAKTYPITIPWEANRVRVIIDNTFDPDGAAVDTKTRISKVVGN
;
A
#
# COMPACT_ATOMS: atom_id res chain seq x y z
N MET A 1 -8.35 -3.22 -36.15
CA MET A 1 -7.77 -2.94 -34.82
C MET A 1 -8.88 -3.12 -33.82
N GLY A 2 -8.73 -4.03 -32.87
CA GLY A 2 -9.70 -4.16 -31.79
C GLY A 2 -9.58 -3.00 -30.81
N THR A 3 -10.64 -2.76 -30.03
CA THR A 3 -10.60 -1.76 -28.96
C THR A 3 -9.63 -2.24 -27.86
N PRO A 4 -8.66 -1.42 -27.42
CA PRO A 4 -7.78 -1.79 -26.33
C PRO A 4 -8.58 -1.98 -25.05
N THR A 5 -8.24 -3.02 -24.28
CA THR A 5 -8.92 -3.33 -23.02
C THR A 5 -8.03 -2.95 -21.84
N LYS A 6 -8.63 -2.32 -20.82
CA LYS A 6 -7.95 -2.01 -19.55
C LYS A 6 -8.44 -2.94 -18.46
N THR A 7 -7.52 -3.54 -17.73
CA THR A 7 -7.82 -4.41 -16.59
C THR A 7 -6.96 -4.04 -15.39
N VAL A 8 -7.41 -4.39 -14.20
CA VAL A 8 -6.63 -4.27 -12.96
C VAL A 8 -6.54 -5.65 -12.34
N ALA A 9 -5.35 -6.00 -11.85
CA ALA A 9 -5.11 -7.24 -11.14
C ALA A 9 -4.37 -6.96 -9.84
N ALA A 10 -4.73 -7.68 -8.78
CA ALA A 10 -3.89 -7.81 -7.60
C ALA A 10 -2.61 -8.57 -7.99
N VAL A 11 -1.47 -8.07 -7.53
CA VAL A 11 -0.16 -8.73 -7.67
C VAL A 11 0.18 -9.41 -6.36
N ASP A 12 0.17 -8.62 -5.29
CA ASP A 12 0.28 -9.06 -3.92
C ASP A 12 -0.90 -8.49 -3.15
N GLU A 13 -1.60 -9.32 -2.37
CA GLU A 13 -2.51 -8.79 -1.35
C GLU A 13 -1.75 -8.13 -0.21
N TRP A 14 -2.47 -7.42 0.66
CA TRP A 14 -1.88 -6.87 1.86
C TRP A 14 -1.16 -7.96 2.66
N ALA A 15 0.12 -7.73 2.91
CA ALA A 15 0.94 -8.63 3.68
C ALA A 15 1.94 -7.82 4.52
N ASN A 16 2.29 -8.37 5.68
CA ASN A 16 3.28 -7.78 6.57
C ASN A 16 4.70 -8.07 6.07
N VAL A 17 5.59 -7.10 6.26
CA VAL A 17 7.04 -7.26 6.23
C VAL A 17 7.55 -6.83 7.59
N ALA A 18 8.04 -7.80 8.36
CA ALA A 18 8.58 -7.54 9.68
C ALA A 18 9.77 -6.55 9.61
N GLN A 19 10.07 -5.91 10.74
CA GLN A 19 11.33 -5.16 10.89
C GLN A 19 12.50 -6.11 10.61
N ASN A 20 13.55 -5.63 9.94
CA ASN A 20 14.74 -6.40 9.60
C ASN A 20 14.44 -7.62 8.70
N ALA A 21 13.38 -7.56 7.90
CA ALA A 21 13.04 -8.57 6.92
C ALA A 21 13.03 -7.99 5.49
N VAL A 22 13.28 -8.87 4.53
CA VAL A 22 13.09 -8.60 3.10
C VAL A 22 11.98 -9.49 2.60
N ARG A 23 11.04 -8.92 1.85
CA ARG A 23 9.99 -9.67 1.15
C ARG A 23 10.10 -9.46 -0.34
N GLU A 24 10.22 -10.56 -1.07
CA GLU A 24 10.02 -10.58 -2.51
C GLU A 24 8.52 -10.74 -2.82
N GLY A 25 7.98 -9.85 -3.65
CA GLY A 25 6.61 -9.92 -4.14
C GLY A 25 6.45 -10.87 -5.32
N ALA A 26 5.20 -11.13 -5.70
CA ALA A 26 4.89 -12.00 -6.82
C ALA A 26 5.43 -11.46 -8.16
N VAL A 27 5.86 -12.39 -9.02
CA VAL A 27 6.27 -12.08 -10.39
C VAL A 27 5.04 -11.94 -11.28
N VAL A 28 4.99 -10.85 -12.04
CA VAL A 28 3.93 -10.59 -13.02
C VAL A 28 4.50 -10.61 -14.43
N ASP A 29 3.85 -11.40 -15.29
CA ASP A 29 4.08 -11.33 -16.74
C ASP A 29 3.42 -10.08 -17.33
N VAL A 30 4.24 -9.29 -18.03
CA VAL A 30 3.87 -8.04 -18.70
C VAL A 30 4.26 -8.04 -20.19
N SER A 31 4.80 -9.14 -20.73
CA SER A 31 5.38 -9.18 -22.09
C SER A 31 4.37 -8.93 -23.21
N GLY A 32 3.10 -9.21 -22.96
CA GLY A 32 2.00 -9.02 -23.93
C GLY A 32 1.18 -7.76 -23.68
N LEU A 33 1.65 -6.84 -22.85
CA LEU A 33 0.89 -5.65 -22.46
C LEU A 33 1.28 -4.44 -23.30
N ASP A 34 0.26 -3.65 -23.65
CA ASP A 34 0.44 -2.41 -24.40
C ASP A 34 0.94 -1.24 -23.53
N GLY A 35 0.92 -1.45 -22.23
CA GLY A 35 1.30 -0.49 -21.20
C GLY A 35 0.83 -0.97 -19.84
N ALA A 36 1.63 -0.69 -18.81
CA ALA A 36 1.28 -1.05 -17.45
C ALA A 36 1.74 -0.01 -16.43
N ILE A 37 0.94 0.14 -15.37
CA ILE A 37 1.29 0.92 -14.18
C ILE A 37 1.18 -0.01 -12.98
N LEU A 38 2.28 -0.15 -12.26
CA LEU A 38 2.35 -0.85 -10.98
C LEU A 38 2.04 0.15 -9.87
N HIS A 39 1.12 -0.18 -8.97
CA HIS A 39 0.80 0.63 -7.80
C HIS A 39 1.23 -0.13 -6.56
N ILE A 40 2.09 0.50 -5.77
CA ILE A 40 2.64 -0.05 -4.53
C ILE A 40 2.07 0.77 -3.38
N ASP A 41 1.29 0.13 -2.52
CA ASP A 41 0.81 0.71 -1.28
C ASP A 41 1.64 0.19 -0.12
N ILE A 42 1.96 1.08 0.81
CA ILE A 42 2.75 0.77 2.00
C ILE A 42 2.28 1.61 3.19
N ALA A 43 2.26 0.99 4.37
CA ALA A 43 1.90 1.65 5.62
C ALA A 43 2.83 1.22 6.77
N LEU A 44 3.12 2.15 7.69
CA LEU A 44 3.85 1.85 8.91
C LEU A 44 2.89 1.38 9.99
N VAL A 45 3.21 0.26 10.64
CA VAL A 45 2.29 -0.44 11.55
C VAL A 45 2.84 -0.64 12.96
N ALA A 46 3.76 0.23 13.37
CA ALA A 46 4.28 0.32 14.73
C ALA A 46 4.67 1.76 15.06
N ALA A 47 4.36 2.22 16.28
CA ALA A 47 4.65 3.57 16.76
C ALA A 47 6.15 3.77 17.09
N VAL A 48 6.99 3.53 16.10
CA VAL A 48 8.45 3.57 16.15
C VAL A 48 8.92 4.54 15.08
N ALA A 49 9.94 5.34 15.38
CA ALA A 49 10.52 6.24 14.39
C ALA A 49 11.09 5.42 13.23
N HIS A 50 10.69 5.74 12.00
CA HIS A 50 11.10 5.02 10.81
C HIS A 50 11.82 5.95 9.83
N THR A 51 13.03 5.57 9.44
CA THR A 51 13.85 6.32 8.48
C THR A 51 13.63 5.88 7.03
N GLY A 52 12.95 4.75 6.83
CA GLY A 52 12.40 4.34 5.55
C GLY A 52 12.55 2.85 5.25
N THR A 53 11.67 2.36 4.38
CA THR A 53 11.77 1.03 3.77
C THR A 53 12.31 1.20 2.35
N ALA A 54 13.24 0.35 1.93
CA ALA A 54 13.71 0.35 0.56
C ALA A 54 12.70 -0.43 -0.32
N ILE A 55 12.16 0.26 -1.33
CA ILE A 55 11.24 -0.32 -2.31
C ILE A 55 12.00 -0.41 -3.63
N ILE A 56 12.20 -1.64 -4.10
CA ILE A 56 12.99 -1.92 -5.30
C ILE A 56 12.06 -2.58 -6.31
N VAL A 57 11.87 -1.92 -7.46
CA VAL A 57 11.13 -2.50 -8.58
C VAL A 57 12.14 -3.11 -9.53
N GLN A 58 11.98 -4.39 -9.82
CA GLN A 58 12.83 -5.11 -10.75
C GLN A 58 12.05 -5.51 -11.99
N MET A 59 12.72 -5.47 -13.14
CA MET A 59 12.20 -5.98 -14.39
C MET A 59 13.12 -7.07 -14.95
N SER A 60 12.56 -7.97 -15.76
CA SER A 60 13.32 -9.00 -16.46
C SER A 60 13.12 -8.87 -17.96
N SER A 61 14.20 -9.04 -18.72
CA SER A 61 14.17 -9.22 -20.17
C SER A 61 13.77 -10.64 -20.57
N ASN A 62 13.67 -11.58 -19.63
CA ASN A 62 13.28 -12.95 -19.91
C ASN A 62 11.78 -13.16 -19.67
N THR A 63 11.19 -14.12 -20.38
CA THR A 63 9.80 -14.55 -20.20
C THR A 63 9.63 -15.62 -19.11
N SER A 64 10.73 -16.19 -18.61
CA SER A 64 10.74 -17.18 -17.53
C SER A 64 12.12 -17.26 -16.84
N GLY A 65 12.20 -17.97 -15.71
CA GLY A 65 13.45 -18.18 -14.94
C GLY A 65 13.80 -17.03 -13.98
N ASP A 66 14.78 -17.24 -13.10
CA ASP A 66 15.02 -16.35 -11.95
C ASP A 66 16.36 -15.60 -11.96
N GLU A 67 17.14 -15.72 -13.03
CA GLU A 67 18.53 -15.24 -13.05
C GLU A 67 18.68 -13.80 -13.57
N ASP A 68 17.86 -13.40 -14.56
CA ASP A 68 18.05 -12.15 -15.30
C ASP A 68 17.09 -11.04 -14.84
N TRP A 69 17.29 -10.56 -13.61
CA TRP A 69 16.58 -9.41 -13.06
C TRP A 69 17.45 -8.16 -13.05
N THR A 70 16.90 -7.04 -13.48
CA THR A 70 17.52 -5.72 -13.43
C THR A 70 16.68 -4.77 -12.59
N GLU A 71 17.33 -3.87 -11.86
CA GLU A 71 16.64 -2.81 -11.11
C GLU A 71 16.08 -1.77 -12.09
N LEU A 72 14.76 -1.63 -12.12
CA LEU A 72 14.08 -0.57 -12.87
C LEU A 72 14.15 0.75 -12.10
N THR A 73 13.82 0.71 -10.81
CA THR A 73 13.89 1.87 -9.92
C THR A 73 13.97 1.43 -8.47
N ARG A 74 14.57 2.29 -7.65
CA ARG A 74 14.65 2.14 -6.20
C ARG A 74 14.37 3.47 -5.54
N PHE A 75 13.57 3.44 -4.48
CA PHE A 75 13.29 4.59 -3.65
C PHE A 75 13.09 4.18 -2.19
N ILE A 76 13.17 5.15 -1.28
CA ILE A 76 13.04 4.96 0.16
C ILE A 76 11.76 5.63 0.64
N GLY A 77 10.96 4.89 1.42
CA GLY A 77 9.78 5.42 2.08
C GLY A 77 8.86 4.30 2.59
N PRO A 78 7.81 4.65 3.34
CA PRO A 78 7.53 5.96 3.93
C PRO A 78 8.46 6.26 5.11
N THR A 79 8.49 7.49 5.62
CA THR A 79 9.32 7.90 6.77
C THR A 79 8.49 8.60 7.84
N GLY A 80 8.97 8.61 9.08
CA GLY A 80 8.34 9.27 10.23
C GLY A 80 7.99 8.30 11.35
N THR A 81 7.34 8.83 12.39
CA THR A 81 6.83 8.04 13.52
C THR A 81 5.32 7.99 13.42
N PRO A 82 4.70 6.83 13.11
CA PRO A 82 3.27 6.79 12.94
C PRO A 82 2.55 6.84 14.29
N ASN A 83 1.41 7.53 14.31
CA ASN A 83 0.42 7.45 15.36
C ASN A 83 -0.58 6.34 15.01
N THR A 84 -1.11 5.71 16.05
CA THR A 84 -2.21 4.74 15.95
C THR A 84 -3.40 5.25 16.74
N GLU A 85 -4.59 4.93 16.27
CA GLU A 85 -5.84 5.12 17.00
C GLU A 85 -6.80 3.99 16.64
N ASN A 86 -7.77 3.73 17.49
CA ASN A 86 -8.73 2.65 17.32
C ASN A 86 -10.10 3.21 16.90
N ILE A 87 -10.75 2.49 15.99
CA ILE A 87 -12.15 2.74 15.67
C ILE A 87 -13.02 2.39 16.89
N THR A 88 -13.89 3.32 17.27
CA THR A 88 -14.82 3.15 18.41
C THR A 88 -16.27 2.91 18.01
N ASN A 89 -16.68 3.21 16.76
CA ASN A 89 -17.99 2.80 16.23
C ASN A 89 -18.01 1.28 16.13
N ASN A 90 -19.14 0.68 16.50
CA ASN A 90 -19.24 -0.76 16.57
C ASN A 90 -20.47 -1.29 15.81
N PRO A 91 -20.27 -1.99 14.68
CA PRO A 91 -19.06 -1.96 13.84
C PRO A 91 -18.94 -0.61 13.10
N LEU A 92 -17.78 -0.32 12.53
CA LEU A 92 -17.71 0.63 11.42
C LEU A 92 -18.23 -0.11 10.18
N THR A 93 -19.47 0.18 9.80
CA THR A 93 -20.14 -0.50 8.69
C THR A 93 -19.38 -0.28 7.38
N ALA A 94 -19.43 -1.24 6.45
CA ALA A 94 -18.95 -1.01 5.09
C ALA A 94 -19.60 0.26 4.50
N THR A 95 -18.90 0.93 3.60
CA THR A 95 -19.26 2.22 2.99
C THR A 95 -19.26 3.42 3.94
N SER A 96 -18.86 3.24 5.21
CA SER A 96 -18.79 4.35 6.16
C SER A 96 -17.68 5.32 5.80
N THR A 97 -17.99 6.62 5.82
CA THR A 97 -17.02 7.69 5.59
C THR A 97 -16.46 8.31 6.87
N THR A 98 -16.90 7.87 8.05
CA THR A 98 -16.52 8.47 9.33
C THR A 98 -16.35 7.41 10.41
N ALA A 99 -15.20 7.44 11.10
CA ALA A 99 -15.00 6.73 12.36
C ALA A 99 -14.96 7.71 13.53
N THR A 100 -15.65 7.39 14.61
CA THR A 100 -15.49 7.93 15.95
C THR A 100 -14.22 7.35 16.58
N VAL A 101 -13.50 8.21 17.28
CA VAL A 101 -12.17 7.92 17.83
C VAL A 101 -12.03 8.60 19.19
N ALA A 102 -11.12 8.11 20.03
CA ALA A 102 -10.85 8.73 21.32
C ALA A 102 -9.89 9.92 21.23
N ASN A 103 -8.96 9.90 20.28
CA ASN A 103 -7.94 10.94 20.09
C ASN A 103 -7.68 11.17 18.60
N THR A 104 -7.42 12.41 18.21
CA THR A 104 -7.04 12.77 16.82
C THR A 104 -5.60 13.25 16.67
N THR A 105 -4.75 12.99 17.66
CA THR A 105 -3.33 13.36 17.66
C THR A 105 -2.61 12.67 16.50
N GLY A 106 -1.95 13.46 15.66
CA GLY A 106 -1.27 12.97 14.45
C GLY A 106 -2.18 12.84 13.22
N TYR A 107 -3.50 13.02 13.38
CA TYR A 107 -4.49 12.99 12.30
C TYR A 107 -4.89 14.40 11.91
N VAL A 108 -3.96 15.12 11.29
CA VAL A 108 -4.24 16.44 10.72
C VAL A 108 -4.79 16.26 9.31
N ALA A 109 -6.03 16.68 9.09
CA ALA A 109 -6.60 16.74 7.76
C ALA A 109 -5.88 17.84 6.97
N ASP A 110 -4.95 17.43 6.12
CA ASP A 110 -4.24 18.30 5.18
C ASP A 110 -4.57 17.94 3.72
N GLU A 111 -5.63 17.15 3.51
CA GLU A 111 -6.10 16.68 2.19
C GLU A 111 -5.00 16.00 1.37
N THR A 112 -3.99 15.41 2.02
CA THR A 112 -2.90 14.68 1.32
C THR A 112 -2.51 13.36 1.97
N ARG A 113 -3.25 12.94 3.01
CA ARG A 113 -2.88 11.79 3.84
C ARG A 113 -3.76 10.59 3.59
N PHE A 114 -3.10 9.51 3.18
CA PHE A 114 -3.65 8.17 3.30
C PHE A 114 -3.51 7.68 4.74
N ILE A 115 -4.58 7.08 5.23
CA ILE A 115 -4.69 6.40 6.50
C ILE A 115 -4.84 4.92 6.20
N TYR A 116 -4.10 4.09 6.92
CA TYR A 116 -4.18 2.65 6.77
C TYR A 116 -5.01 2.05 7.89
N ILE A 117 -6.16 1.46 7.56
CA ILE A 117 -6.97 0.68 8.48
C ILE A 117 -6.42 -0.74 8.47
N LYS A 118 -5.86 -1.18 9.60
CA LYS A 118 -5.25 -2.50 9.75
C LYS A 118 -6.27 -3.47 10.35
N ASP A 119 -6.92 -4.24 9.50
CA ASP A 119 -7.89 -5.23 9.94
C ASP A 119 -7.20 -6.41 10.64
N GLY A 120 -7.93 -7.10 11.53
CA GLY A 120 -7.43 -8.32 12.18
C GLY A 120 -7.09 -9.42 11.16
N THR A 121 -7.81 -9.45 10.03
CA THR A 121 -7.42 -10.19 8.84
C THR A 121 -6.74 -9.23 7.86
N ILE A 122 -5.42 -9.30 7.75
CA ILE A 122 -4.62 -8.33 6.97
C ILE A 122 -5.09 -8.16 5.51
N ALA A 123 -5.64 -9.20 4.88
CA ALA A 123 -6.19 -9.12 3.52
C ALA A 123 -7.39 -8.17 3.39
N ASN A 124 -8.09 -7.89 4.50
CA ASN A 124 -9.22 -6.96 4.57
C ASN A 124 -8.79 -5.53 4.92
N SER A 125 -7.51 -5.29 5.18
CA SER A 125 -6.99 -3.95 5.43
C SER A 125 -7.16 -3.05 4.21
N GLU A 126 -7.27 -1.75 4.44
CA GLU A 126 -7.51 -0.78 3.36
C GLU A 126 -6.90 0.59 3.63
N LEU A 127 -6.70 1.35 2.54
CA LEU A 127 -6.30 2.75 2.60
C LEU A 127 -7.51 3.64 2.40
N VAL A 128 -7.67 4.62 3.28
CA VAL A 128 -8.67 5.67 3.16
C VAL A 128 -8.00 7.04 3.12
N PHE A 129 -8.63 8.00 2.45
CA PHE A 129 -8.07 9.34 2.29
C PHE A 129 -8.67 10.29 3.32
N LEU A 130 -7.88 10.80 4.27
CA LEU A 130 -8.34 11.67 5.34
C LEU A 130 -8.71 13.07 4.81
N ILE A 131 -9.95 13.51 5.07
CA ILE A 131 -10.43 14.84 4.68
C ILE A 131 -10.81 15.71 5.87
N SER A 132 -11.07 15.12 7.05
CA SER A 132 -11.38 15.89 8.26
C SER A 132 -11.02 15.11 9.53
N ALA A 133 -10.69 15.84 10.58
CA ALA A 133 -10.57 15.32 11.93
C ALA A 133 -11.22 16.31 12.91
N VAL A 134 -12.19 15.84 13.68
CA VAL A 134 -12.83 16.57 14.77
C VAL A 134 -12.15 16.15 16.05
N THR A 135 -11.53 17.10 16.74
CA THR A 135 -10.71 16.87 17.93
C THR A 135 -11.35 15.87 18.88
N ASP A 136 -10.63 14.78 19.15
CA ASP A 136 -10.98 13.74 20.12
C ASP A 136 -12.40 13.17 19.95
N THR A 137 -12.92 13.22 18.72
CA THR A 137 -14.30 12.82 18.41
C THR A 137 -14.36 11.91 17.20
N SER A 138 -13.85 12.34 16.05
CA SER A 138 -13.99 11.58 14.81
C SER A 138 -12.96 11.94 13.74
N VAL A 139 -12.74 11.01 12.83
CA VAL A 139 -12.02 11.22 11.56
C VAL A 139 -12.96 10.89 10.40
N THR A 140 -12.88 11.68 9.34
CA THR A 140 -13.69 11.51 8.13
C THR A 140 -12.78 11.32 6.94
N TRP A 141 -13.11 10.32 6.13
CA TRP A 141 -12.44 10.00 4.88
C TRP A 141 -13.30 10.36 3.67
N MET A 142 -12.65 10.54 2.52
CA MET A 142 -13.29 10.94 1.27
C MET A 142 -14.28 9.90 0.76
N ASP A 143 -13.83 8.66 0.67
CA ASP A 143 -14.61 7.53 0.16
C ASP A 143 -14.97 6.58 1.31
N GLY A 144 -16.09 5.88 1.18
CA GLY A 144 -16.52 4.89 2.17
C GLY A 144 -15.60 3.67 2.21
N THR A 145 -15.46 3.03 3.38
CA THR A 145 -14.68 1.80 3.52
C THR A 145 -15.24 0.68 2.64
N THR A 146 -14.39 -0.21 2.17
CA THR A 146 -14.81 -1.39 1.42
C THR A 146 -15.36 -2.45 2.35
N ASN A 147 -14.68 -2.66 3.48
CA ASN A 147 -15.03 -3.68 4.44
C ASN A 147 -15.73 -3.08 5.67
N GLU A 148 -16.46 -3.94 6.38
CA GLU A 148 -16.86 -3.66 7.75
C GLU A 148 -15.66 -3.90 8.67
N HIS A 149 -15.43 -3.00 9.62
CA HIS A 149 -14.35 -3.14 10.61
C HIS A 149 -14.91 -3.25 12.02
N ALA A 150 -14.36 -4.20 12.78
CA ALA A 150 -14.73 -4.42 14.17
C ALA A 150 -14.27 -3.27 15.08
N GLN A 151 -14.87 -3.17 16.26
CA GLN A 151 -14.35 -2.32 17.34
C GLN A 151 -12.88 -2.66 17.62
N THR A 152 -12.07 -1.65 17.95
CA THR A 152 -10.63 -1.76 18.22
C THR A 152 -9.76 -2.01 16.99
N THR A 153 -10.31 -2.00 15.78
CA THR A 153 -9.50 -2.02 14.55
C THR A 153 -8.59 -0.79 14.54
N PRO A 154 -7.27 -0.97 14.60
CA PRO A 154 -6.34 0.14 14.61
C PRO A 154 -6.21 0.72 13.21
N PHE A 155 -6.07 2.03 13.13
CA PHE A 155 -5.64 2.71 11.91
C PHE A 155 -4.40 3.56 12.17
N TRP A 156 -3.59 3.73 11.13
CA TRP A 156 -2.26 4.30 11.17
C TRP A 156 -2.16 5.50 10.23
N ASN A 157 -1.53 6.59 10.71
CA ASN A 157 -1.50 7.86 9.99
C ASN A 157 -0.38 8.01 8.94
N ILE A 158 0.50 7.03 8.80
CA ILE A 158 1.56 7.04 7.79
C ILE A 158 1.35 5.88 6.82
N ALA A 159 0.77 6.21 5.67
CA ALA A 159 0.69 5.35 4.50
C ALA A 159 0.98 6.14 3.22
N LYS A 160 1.46 5.45 2.19
CA LYS A 160 1.80 6.01 0.87
C LYS A 160 1.45 5.04 -0.24
N THR A 161 1.11 5.62 -1.39
CA THR A 161 0.91 4.91 -2.65
C THR A 161 1.91 5.43 -3.67
N TYR A 162 2.59 4.52 -4.37
CA TYR A 162 3.59 4.83 -5.38
C TYR A 162 3.18 4.22 -6.73
N PRO A 163 2.83 5.04 -7.73
CA PRO A 163 2.60 4.58 -9.09
C PRO A 163 3.94 4.53 -9.87
N ILE A 164 4.25 3.38 -10.47
CA ILE A 164 5.46 3.14 -11.25
C ILE A 164 5.05 2.69 -12.66
N THR A 165 5.40 3.48 -13.67
CA THR A 165 5.20 3.11 -15.07
C THR A 165 6.19 2.03 -15.46
N ILE A 166 5.68 0.94 -16.05
CA ILE A 166 6.52 -0.16 -16.54
C ILE A 166 6.88 0.11 -18.00
N PRO A 167 8.18 0.09 -18.37
CA PRO A 167 8.62 0.20 -19.77
C PRO A 167 8.03 -0.94 -20.61
N TRP A 168 7.76 -0.65 -21.88
CA TRP A 168 7.23 -1.64 -22.83
C TRP A 168 8.16 -2.85 -23.00
N GLU A 169 9.46 -2.62 -22.88
CA GLU A 169 10.50 -3.62 -23.11
C GLU A 169 10.63 -4.65 -21.98
N ALA A 170 9.93 -4.45 -20.86
CA ALA A 170 9.92 -5.40 -19.76
C ALA A 170 9.05 -6.62 -20.13
N ASN A 171 9.56 -7.83 -19.87
CA ASN A 171 8.77 -9.05 -19.99
C ASN A 171 8.11 -9.44 -18.67
N ARG A 172 8.81 -9.23 -17.55
CA ARG A 172 8.30 -9.51 -16.21
C ARG A 172 8.69 -8.42 -15.24
N VAL A 173 7.88 -8.23 -14.21
CA VAL A 173 8.12 -7.26 -13.13
C VAL A 173 7.85 -7.90 -11.77
N ARG A 174 8.63 -7.51 -10.75
CA ARG A 174 8.37 -7.81 -9.34
C ARG A 174 8.77 -6.64 -8.45
N VAL A 175 8.28 -6.63 -7.22
CA VAL A 175 8.64 -5.65 -6.19
C VAL A 175 9.35 -6.35 -5.04
N ILE A 176 10.47 -5.79 -4.60
CA ILE A 176 11.15 -6.20 -3.37
C ILE A 176 10.95 -5.11 -2.34
N ILE A 177 10.45 -5.51 -1.18
CA ILE A 177 10.30 -4.66 0.00
C ILE A 177 11.40 -5.04 0.98
N ASP A 178 12.41 -4.18 1.10
CA ASP A 178 13.55 -4.35 1.98
C ASP A 178 13.40 -3.44 3.21
N ASN A 179 12.94 -4.04 4.30
CA ASN A 179 12.77 -3.38 5.59
C ASN A 179 13.99 -3.59 6.52
N THR A 180 15.17 -3.83 5.96
CA THR A 180 16.46 -3.86 6.67
C THR A 180 17.19 -2.52 6.59
N PHE A 181 16.75 -1.60 5.71
CA PHE A 181 17.35 -0.28 5.53
C PHE A 181 17.36 0.54 6.83
N ASP A 182 16.33 0.38 7.65
CA ASP A 182 16.18 1.02 8.95
C ASP A 182 16.14 -0.05 10.07
N PRO A 183 17.29 -0.37 10.68
CA PRO A 183 17.41 -1.54 11.56
C PRO A 183 16.61 -1.42 12.86
N ASP A 184 16.31 -0.19 13.28
CA ASP A 184 15.53 0.13 14.48
C ASP A 184 14.11 0.61 14.14
N GLY A 185 13.69 0.44 12.88
CA GLY A 185 12.44 0.96 12.34
C GLY A 185 11.18 0.20 12.70
N ALA A 186 10.06 0.62 12.08
CA ALA A 186 8.78 -0.06 12.20
C ALA A 186 8.67 -1.26 11.23
N ALA A 187 7.77 -2.19 11.53
CA ALA A 187 7.26 -3.11 10.51
C ALA A 187 6.37 -2.35 9.51
N VAL A 188 6.26 -2.89 8.29
CA VAL A 188 5.39 -2.34 7.24
C VAL A 188 4.38 -3.35 6.75
N ASP A 189 3.19 -2.89 6.40
CA ASP A 189 2.25 -3.66 5.60
C ASP A 189 2.29 -3.10 4.18
N THR A 190 2.26 -3.98 3.18
CA THR A 190 2.36 -3.60 1.77
C THR A 190 1.42 -4.39 0.87
N LYS A 191 0.93 -3.74 -0.19
CA LYS A 191 0.09 -4.31 -1.24
C LYS A 191 0.56 -3.84 -2.61
N THR A 192 0.50 -4.72 -3.60
CA THR A 192 0.90 -4.40 -4.98
C THR A 192 -0.26 -4.73 -5.91
N ARG A 193 -0.62 -3.79 -6.80
CA ARG A 193 -1.58 -4.03 -7.88
C ARG A 193 -1.05 -3.49 -9.20
N ILE A 194 -1.55 -4.01 -10.32
CA ILE A 194 -1.12 -3.58 -11.64
C ILE A 194 -2.34 -3.22 -12.50
N SER A 195 -2.29 -2.06 -13.15
CA SER A 195 -3.19 -1.69 -14.22
C SER A 195 -2.56 -2.07 -15.54
N LYS A 196 -3.26 -2.86 -16.36
CA LYS A 196 -2.78 -3.44 -17.62
C LYS A 196 -3.60 -2.91 -18.79
N VAL A 197 -2.94 -2.56 -19.88
CA VAL A 197 -3.54 -2.31 -21.19
C VAL A 197 -3.17 -3.45 -22.12
N VAL A 198 -4.11 -3.97 -22.89
CA VAL A 198 -3.86 -5.01 -23.90
C VAL A 198 -4.41 -4.54 -25.24
N GLY A 199 -3.55 -4.51 -26.27
CA GLY A 199 -3.92 -4.29 -27.66
C GLY A 199 -4.44 -5.57 -28.30
N ASN A 200 -5.45 -5.44 -29.17
CA ASN A 200 -6.04 -6.52 -29.95
C ASN A 200 -5.62 -6.46 -31.42
#